data_AF-A0A970EBI9-F1
#
_entry.id   AF-A0A970EBI9-F1
#
_cell.length_a   1.000
_cell.length_b   1.000
_cell.length_c   1.000
_cell.angle_alpha   90.00
_cell.angle_beta   90.00
_cell.angle_gamma   90.00
#
_symmetry.space_group_name_H-M   'P 1'
#
loop_
_entity.id
_entity.type
_entity.pdbx_description
1 polymer ?
#
loop_
_entity_poly.entity_id
_entity_poly.type
_entity_poly.pdbx_seq_one_letter_code
_entity_poly.pdbx_strand_id
1 'polypeptide(L)' 'MLFNYLIIGSGFASAVMAERIANVLNEKVLIIEKRNHIGGNCYDCKDKN' A
#
# COMPACT_ATOMS: atom_id res chain seq x y z
N MET A 1 12.28 12.58 -6.19
CA MET A 1 12.23 11.31 -6.95
C MET A 1 10.97 11.33 -7.80
N LEU A 2 11.04 10.87 -9.05
CA LEU A 2 9.89 10.77 -9.95
C LEU A 2 9.31 9.34 -9.87
N PHE A 3 7.98 9.21 -9.84
CA PHE A 3 7.28 7.92 -9.85
C PHE A 3 6.33 7.87 -11.04
N ASN A 4 6.33 6.76 -11.78
CA ASN A 4 5.41 6.53 -12.89
C ASN A 4 4.02 6.09 -12.41
N TYR A 5 3.95 5.54 -11.20
CA TYR A 5 2.73 4.99 -10.62
C TYR A 5 2.47 5.58 -9.23
N LEU A 6 1.23 6.01 -9.01
CA LEU A 6 0.70 6.47 -7.73
C LEU A 6 -0.54 5.65 -7.38
N ILE A 7 -0.53 5.04 -6.20
CA ILE A 7 -1.67 4.30 -5.64
C ILE A 7 -2.17 5.05 -4.39
N ILE A 8 -3.48 5.25 -4.31
CA ILE A 8 -4.15 5.88 -3.16
C ILE A 8 -4.85 4.80 -2.33
N GLY A 9 -4.51 4.73 -1.05
CA GLY A 9 -4.94 3.69 -0.12
C GLY A 9 -4.04 2.44 -0.17
N SER A 10 -3.91 1.77 0.97
CA SER A 10 -3.03 0.62 1.22
C SER A 10 -3.80 -0.64 1.65
N GLY A 11 -5.00 -0.84 1.08
CA GLY A 11 -5.76 -2.08 1.24
C GLY A 11 -5.20 -3.23 0.40
N PHE A 12 -5.86 -4.40 0.45
CA PHE A 12 -5.38 -5.61 -0.26
C PHE A 12 -5.18 -5.41 -1.77
N ALA A 13 -6.15 -4.80 -2.45
CA ALA A 13 -6.04 -4.54 -3.88
C ALA A 13 -4.81 -3.68 -4.20
N SER A 14 -4.62 -2.59 -3.45
CA SER A 14 -3.47 -1.70 -3.59
C SER A 14 -2.14 -2.39 -3.30
N ALA A 15 -2.09 -3.21 -2.25
CA ALA A 15 -0.89 -3.96 -1.88
C ALA A 15 -0.48 -4.93 -2.98
N VAL A 16 -1.45 -5.67 -3.55
CA VAL A 16 -1.20 -6.58 -4.66
C VAL A 16 -0.77 -5.82 -5.92
N MET A 17 -1.43 -4.71 -6.25
CA MET A 17 -1.03 -3.90 -7.40
C MET A 17 0.39 -3.34 -7.25
N ALA A 18 0.74 -2.82 -6.07
CA ALA A 18 2.07 -2.32 -5.79
C ALA A 18 3.13 -3.42 -5.87
N GLU A 19 2.84 -4.61 -5.35
CA GLU A 19 3.71 -5.79 -5.48
C GLU A 19 3.98 -6.13 -6.94
N ARG A 20 2.94 -6.18 -7.79
CA ARG A 20 3.09 -6.47 -9.22
C ARG A 20 3.88 -5.39 -9.95
N ILE A 21 3.65 -4.10 -9.66
CA ILE A 21 4.42 -3.01 -10.26
C ILE A 21 5.90 -3.11 -9.85
N ALA A 22 6.18 -3.37 -8.58
CA ALA A 22 7.55 -3.47 -8.08
C ALA A 22 8.29 -4.71 -8.62
N ASN A 23 7.66 -5.89 -8.61
CA ASN A 23 8.35 -7.16 -8.87
C ASN A 23 8.20 -7.67 -10.30
N VAL A 24 7.06 -7.41 -10.95
CA VAL A 24 6.82 -7.88 -12.33
C VAL A 24 7.25 -6.83 -13.35
N LEU A 25 6.93 -5.57 -13.10
CA LEU A 25 7.30 -4.47 -14.00
C LEU A 25 8.69 -3.90 -13.69
N ASN A 26 9.28 -4.24 -12.54
CA ASN A 26 10.56 -3.69 -12.06
C ASN A 26 10.56 -2.15 -11.99
N GLU A 27 9.43 -1.58 -11.59
CA GLU A 27 9.19 -0.14 -11.55
C GLU A 27 8.97 0.36 -10.13
N LYS A 28 9.26 1.64 -9.89
CA LYS A 28 8.96 2.28 -8.60
C LYS A 28 7.52 2.76 -8.57
N VAL A 29 6.84 2.50 -7.45
CA VAL A 29 5.47 2.93 -7.17
C VAL A 29 5.40 3.69 -5.85
N LEU A 30 4.67 4.79 -5.83
CA LEU A 30 4.35 5.54 -4.62
C LEU A 30 2.96 5.14 -4.13
N ILE A 31 2.83 4.78 -2.85
CA ILE A 31 1.55 4.54 -2.20
C ILE A 31 1.31 5.63 -1.17
N ILE A 32 0.12 6.23 -1.16
CA ILE A 32 -0.30 7.22 -0.16
C ILE A 32 -1.51 6.66 0.59
N GLU A 33 -1.38 6.49 1.90
CA GLU A 33 -2.47 6.08 2.80
C GLU A 33 -2.81 7.23 3.75
N LYS A 34 -4.11 7.47 3.95
CA LYS A 34 -4.61 8.51 4.85
C LYS A 34 -4.60 8.04 6.31
N ARG A 35 -4.81 6.75 6.54
CA ARG A 35 -4.86 6.14 7.87
C ARG A 35 -3.45 5.96 8.44
N ASN A 36 -3.35 5.82 9.76
CA ASN A 36 -2.08 5.55 10.45
C ASN A 36 -1.71 4.05 10.43
N HIS A 37 -2.33 3.27 9.55
CA HIS A 37 -2.15 1.84 9.42
C HIS A 37 -2.33 1.39 7.97
N ILE A 38 -1.78 0.23 7.67
CA ILE A 38 -1.92 -0.44 6.37
C ILE A 38 -2.94 -1.59 6.44
N GLY A 39 -3.37 -2.10 5.29
CA GLY A 39 -4.34 -3.19 5.20
C GLY A 39 -5.78 -2.73 4.99
N GLY A 40 -6.01 -1.41 4.91
CA GLY A 40 -7.35 -0.85 4.69
C GLY A 40 -8.29 -1.15 5.85
N ASN A 41 -9.39 -1.85 5.57
CA ASN A 41 -10.35 -2.27 6.61
C ASN A 41 -9.86 -3.47 7.42
N CYS A 42 -8.83 -4.18 6.96
CA CYS A 42 -8.18 -5.25 7.72
C CYS A 42 -7.15 -4.64 8.66
N TYR A 43 -7.64 -3.86 9.62
CA TYR A 43 -6.83 -3.26 10.66
C TYR A 43 -7.01 -4.01 11.97
N ASP A 44 -5.92 -4.18 12.68
CA ASP A 44 -5.93 -4.70 14.04
C ASP A 44 -4.98 -3.87 14.91
N CYS A 45 -5.24 -3.87 16.21
CA CYS A 45 -4.41 -3.19 17.20
C CYS A 45 -4.28 -4.04 18.46
N LYS A 46 -3.13 -3.92 19.15
CA LYS A 46 -2.96 -4.59 20.43
C LYS A 46 -3.99 -4.07 21.43
N ASP A 47 -4.71 -4.98 22.07
CA ASP A 47 -5.53 -4.64 23.22
C ASP A 47 -4.64 -4.10 24.35
N LYS A 48 -5.19 -3.22 25.17
CA LYS A 48 -4.49 -2.55 26.26
C LYS A 48 -4.49 -3.35 27.57
N ASN A 49 -5.13 -4.53 27.57
CA ASN A 49 -5.30 -5.41 28.73
C ASN A 49 -4.20 -6.48 28.82
#